data_AF-A0A2D6HIB8-F1
#
_entry.id   AF-A0A2D6HIB8-F1
#
_cell.length_a   1.000
_cell.length_b   1.000
_cell.length_c   1.000
_cell.angle_alpha   90.00
_cell.angle_beta   90.00
_cell.angle_gamma   90.00
#
_symmetry.space_group_name_H-M   'P 1'
#
loop_
_entity.id
_entity.type
_entity.pdbx_description
1 polymer ?
#
loop_
_entity_poly.entity_id
_entity_poly.type
_entity_poly.pdbx_seq_one_letter_code
_entity_poly.pdbx_strand_id
1 'polypeptide(L)'
;MQELVRHGLLTLPRPDLSSRALEVVELKFRAHDGKRLWGLMGRCPLVRGALPARLRVVGPAEPVGIAADDVEGDFVAFVLQEPPGRRLEDRVLDVVRLCRVAALMDGVAADRIELRNGARGPTPDEFLITDSLRAGGLLSGE
;
A
#
# COMPACT_ATOMS: atom_id res chain seq x y z
N MET A 1 -4.71 -13.75 21.64
CA MET A 1 -3.67 -14.45 20.87
C MET A 1 -4.34 -15.03 19.64
N GLN A 2 -4.50 -14.22 18.58
CA GLN A 2 -5.07 -14.67 17.32
C GLN A 2 -3.95 -14.80 16.30
N GLU A 3 -3.58 -16.05 16.07
CA GLU A 3 -2.70 -16.51 15.03
C GLU A 3 -3.59 -16.73 13.80
N LEU A 4 -3.49 -15.86 12.80
CA LEU A 4 -4.05 -16.11 11.47
C LEU A 4 -2.98 -15.79 10.43
N VAL A 5 -2.24 -16.83 10.06
CA VAL A 5 -1.40 -16.87 8.87
C VAL A 5 -2.32 -16.68 7.64
N ARG A 6 -2.59 -15.43 7.25
CA ARG A 6 -3.13 -15.12 5.91
C ARG A 6 -1.95 -14.95 4.95
N HIS A 7 -1.37 -16.10 4.60
CA HIS A 7 -0.40 -16.38 3.53
C HIS A 7 0.47 -15.21 3.05
N GLY A 8 1.57 -14.97 3.79
CA GLY A 8 2.76 -14.31 3.26
C GLY A 8 2.86 -12.80 3.48
N LEU A 9 1.97 -12.18 4.26
CA LEU A 9 2.13 -10.81 4.76
C LEU A 9 2.76 -10.82 6.16
N LEU A 10 3.80 -10.00 6.35
CA LEU A 10 4.45 -9.72 7.62
C LEU A 10 4.36 -8.22 7.89
N THR A 11 3.98 -7.86 9.10
CA THR A 11 3.95 -6.47 9.59
C THR A 11 4.97 -6.29 10.71
N LEU A 12 5.77 -5.23 10.63
CA LEU A 12 6.81 -4.92 11.60
C LEU A 12 6.67 -3.45 12.05
N PRO A 13 6.48 -3.16 13.35
CA PRO A 13 6.43 -1.78 13.81
C PRO A 13 7.72 -1.00 13.47
N ARG A 14 7.57 0.27 13.05
CA ARG A 14 8.69 1.20 12.79
C ARG A 14 8.63 2.36 13.79
N PRO A 15 9.05 2.13 15.06
CA PRO A 15 9.00 3.16 16.09
C PRO A 15 9.91 4.36 15.77
N ASP A 16 10.94 4.14 14.94
CA ASP A 16 11.84 5.17 14.43
C ASP A 16 11.17 6.13 13.44
N LEU A 17 10.10 5.68 12.76
CA LEU A 17 9.28 6.50 11.85
C LEU A 17 7.94 6.91 12.48
N SER A 18 7.62 6.39 13.65
CA SER A 18 6.35 6.63 14.34
C SER A 18 6.46 7.84 15.27
N SER A 19 5.32 8.49 15.50
CA SER A 19 5.15 9.56 16.48
C SER A 19 3.81 9.40 17.21
N ARG A 20 3.45 10.36 18.07
CA ARG A 20 2.15 10.35 18.74
C ARG A 20 0.95 10.47 17.79
N ALA A 21 1.16 11.10 16.63
CA ALA A 21 0.11 11.36 15.65
C ALA A 21 0.19 10.44 14.42
N LEU A 22 1.22 9.59 14.34
CA LEU A 22 1.48 8.74 13.18
C LEU A 22 2.04 7.40 13.66
N GLU A 23 1.30 6.33 13.44
CA GLU A 23 1.78 4.96 13.59
C GLU A 23 2.28 4.49 12.23
N VAL A 24 3.54 4.02 12.17
CA VAL A 24 4.13 3.45 10.95
C VAL A 24 4.49 2.00 11.19
N VAL A 25 4.10 1.15 10.23
CA VAL A 25 4.52 -0.25 10.17
C VAL A 25 5.14 -0.54 8.81
N GLU A 26 6.18 -1.37 8.81
CA GLU A 26 6.75 -1.96 7.61
C GLU A 26 5.95 -3.19 7.20
N LEU A 27 5.59 -3.25 5.93
CA LEU A 27 4.91 -4.37 5.30
C LEU A 27 5.92 -5.17 4.50
N LYS A 28 5.90 -6.50 4.62
CA LYS A 28 6.63 -7.42 3.73
C LYS A 28 5.68 -8.47 3.20
N PHE A 29 5.59 -8.62 1.89
CA PHE A 29 4.70 -9.59 1.26
C PHE A 29 5.29 -10.16 -0.02
N ARG A 30 4.70 -11.25 -0.53
CA ARG A 30 5.12 -11.84 -1.81
C ARG A 30 4.29 -11.30 -2.96
N ALA A 31 4.98 -10.97 -4.05
CA ALA A 31 4.40 -10.74 -5.37
C ALA A 31 3.94 -12.05 -6.02
N HIS A 32 3.30 -11.94 -7.18
CA HIS A 32 2.82 -13.07 -7.96
C HIS A 32 3.96 -13.97 -8.48
N ASP A 33 5.13 -13.39 -8.78
CA ASP A 33 6.35 -14.06 -9.24
C ASP A 33 7.22 -14.63 -8.09
N GLY A 34 6.71 -14.57 -6.86
CA GLY A 34 7.43 -15.01 -5.66
C GLY A 34 8.48 -14.03 -5.12
N LYS A 35 8.75 -12.91 -5.81
CA LYS A 35 9.64 -11.86 -5.27
C LYS A 35 9.06 -11.27 -4.00
N ARG A 36 9.95 -10.87 -3.09
CA ARG A 36 9.56 -10.22 -1.85
C ARG A 36 9.42 -8.72 -2.07
N LEU A 37 8.20 -8.24 -1.86
CA LEU A 37 7.86 -6.82 -1.81
C LEU A 37 7.95 -6.31 -0.40
N TRP A 38 8.22 -5.03 -0.27
CA TRP A 38 8.18 -4.36 1.00
C TRP A 38 7.74 -2.91 0.82
N GLY A 39 7.20 -2.35 1.88
CA GLY A 39 6.67 -1.00 1.90
C GLY A 39 6.38 -0.54 3.31
N LEU A 40 5.76 0.64 3.42
CA LEU A 40 5.28 1.19 4.69
C LEU A 40 3.77 1.35 4.64
N MET A 41 3.13 1.19 5.80
CA MET A 41 1.78 1.63 6.07
C MET A 41 1.84 2.65 7.20
N GLY A 42 1.11 3.75 7.04
CA GLY A 42 1.00 4.82 8.01
C GLY A 42 -0.46 5.12 8.31
N ARG A 43 -0.77 5.38 9.58
CA ARG A 43 -2.11 5.85 9.98
C ARG A 43 -2.04 6.72 11.22
N CYS A 44 -3.05 7.56 11.43
CA CYS A 44 -3.24 8.23 12.71
C CYS A 44 -3.88 7.26 13.73
N PRO A 45 -3.23 6.95 14.87
CA PRO A 45 -3.78 6.02 15.86
C PRO A 45 -4.96 6.59 16.66
N LEU A 46 -5.20 7.90 16.56
CA LEU A 46 -6.28 8.61 17.26
C LEU A 46 -7.62 8.51 16.51
N VAL A 47 -7.59 8.30 15.20
CA VAL A 47 -8.80 8.18 14.38
C VAL A 47 -9.38 6.78 14.52
N ARG A 48 -10.71 6.70 14.67
CA ARG A 48 -11.46 5.45 14.84
C ARG A 48 -12.31 5.17 13.61
N GLY A 49 -12.50 3.88 13.31
CA GLY A 49 -13.30 3.43 12.17
C GLY A 49 -12.46 3.04 10.97
N ALA A 50 -13.14 2.56 9.92
CA ALA A 50 -12.52 2.23 8.66
C ALA A 50 -12.30 3.49 7.83
N LEU A 51 -11.05 3.76 7.44
CA LEU A 51 -10.65 4.90 6.65
C LEU A 51 -10.30 4.50 5.22
N PRO A 52 -10.53 5.36 4.22
CA PRO A 52 -10.00 5.15 2.88
C PRO A 52 -8.47 4.98 2.90
N ALA A 53 -7.95 4.19 1.97
CA ALA A 53 -6.51 3.99 1.79
C ALA A 53 -5.99 4.79 0.60
N ARG A 54 -4.78 5.34 0.72
CA ARG A 54 -4.03 5.95 -0.37
C ARG A 54 -2.74 5.19 -0.59
N LEU A 55 -2.55 4.71 -1.80
CA LEU A 55 -1.40 3.91 -2.19
C LEU A 55 -0.52 4.74 -3.13
N ARG A 56 0.78 4.76 -2.84
CA ARG A 56 1.79 5.26 -3.77
C ARG A 56 2.93 4.27 -3.92
N VAL A 57 3.60 4.35 -5.06
CA VAL A 57 4.83 3.61 -5.35
C VAL A 57 5.97 4.61 -5.39
N VAL A 58 7.12 4.23 -4.84
CA VAL A 58 8.37 4.99 -4.95
C VAL A 58 9.39 4.20 -5.75
N GLY A 59 10.15 4.90 -6.58
CA GLY A 59 11.10 4.29 -7.49
C GLY A 59 12.22 3.54 -6.78
N PRO A 60 12.96 2.64 -7.47
CA PRO A 60 13.95 1.73 -6.87
C PRO A 60 15.09 2.37 -6.06
N ALA A 61 15.39 3.63 -6.32
CA ALA A 61 16.45 4.40 -5.65
C ALA A 61 15.89 5.54 -4.78
N GLU A 62 14.57 5.70 -4.73
CA GLU A 62 13.92 6.74 -3.94
C GLU A 62 13.81 6.32 -2.47
N PRO A 63 13.97 7.26 -1.53
CA PRO A 63 13.81 6.95 -0.12
C PRO A 63 12.34 6.62 0.20
N VAL A 64 12.10 5.46 0.82
CA VAL A 64 10.78 5.11 1.37
C VAL A 64 10.60 5.85 2.70
N GLY A 65 9.53 6.63 2.79
CA GLY A 65 9.10 7.27 4.02
C GLY A 65 7.60 7.49 4.01
N ILE A 66 7.03 7.84 5.16
CA ILE A 66 5.66 8.34 5.31
C ILE A 66 5.75 9.63 6.11
N ALA A 67 5.24 10.71 5.55
CA ALA A 67 5.13 11.99 6.24
C ALA A 67 3.79 12.10 6.98
N ALA A 68 3.69 13.02 7.93
CA ALA A 68 2.41 13.32 8.59
C ALA A 68 1.34 13.76 7.56
N ASP A 69 1.75 14.51 6.54
CA ASP A 69 0.88 14.97 5.45
C ASP A 69 0.31 13.82 4.60
N ASP A 70 0.99 12.66 4.57
CA ASP A 70 0.47 11.47 3.87
C ASP A 70 -0.75 10.87 4.60
N VAL A 71 -0.90 11.14 5.90
CA VAL A 71 -1.95 10.59 6.79
C VAL A 71 -2.87 11.66 7.38
N GLU A 72 -2.77 12.91 6.94
CA GLU A 72 -3.53 14.01 7.51
C GLU A 72 -5.05 13.78 7.34
N GLY A 73 -5.75 13.70 8.47
CA GLY A 73 -7.21 13.73 8.60
C GLY A 73 -7.92 12.38 8.42
N ASP A 74 -7.81 11.76 7.25
CA ASP A 74 -8.86 10.79 6.84
C ASP A 74 -8.36 9.55 6.09
N PHE A 75 -7.03 9.34 5.98
CA PHE A 75 -6.50 8.26 5.14
C PHE A 75 -5.52 7.35 5.87
N VAL A 76 -5.50 6.08 5.46
CA VAL A 76 -4.37 5.18 5.71
C VAL A 76 -3.43 5.27 4.52
N ALA A 77 -2.19 5.67 4.75
CA ALA A 77 -1.17 5.77 3.72
C ALA A 77 -0.48 4.41 3.53
N PHE A 78 -0.25 4.03 2.28
CA PHE A 78 0.56 2.88 1.88
C PHE A 78 1.60 3.33 0.87
N VAL A 79 2.84 2.90 1.09
CA VAL A 79 3.97 3.22 0.22
C VAL A 79 4.66 1.93 -0.15
N LEU A 80 4.71 1.59 -1.43
CA LEU A 80 5.43 0.42 -1.94
C LEU A 80 6.77 0.84 -2.54
N GLN A 81 7.84 0.16 -2.13
CA GLN A 81 9.13 0.28 -2.79
C GLN A 81 9.11 -0.53 -4.09
N GLU A 82 9.28 0.12 -5.23
CA GLU A 82 9.41 -0.56 -6.51
C GLU A 82 10.72 -1.36 -6.56
N PRO A 83 10.70 -2.65 -6.91
CA PRO A 83 11.91 -3.40 -7.20
C PRO A 83 12.56 -2.95 -8.53
N PRO A 84 13.90 -2.85 -8.59
CA PRO A 84 14.59 -2.37 -9.78
C PRO A 84 14.36 -3.26 -11.00
N GLY A 85 14.22 -2.62 -12.17
CA GLY A 85 14.16 -3.29 -13.47
C GLY A 85 12.90 -4.13 -13.70
N ARG A 86 11.81 -3.87 -12.98
CA ARG A 86 10.55 -4.59 -13.18
C ARG A 86 9.84 -4.18 -14.46
N ARG A 87 9.29 -5.17 -15.15
CA ARG A 87 8.44 -4.97 -16.33
C ARG A 87 7.10 -4.37 -15.89
N LEU A 88 6.43 -3.66 -16.80
CA LEU A 88 5.13 -3.04 -16.52
C LEU A 88 4.08 -4.06 -16.05
N GLU A 89 4.03 -5.25 -16.66
CA GLU A 89 3.13 -6.34 -16.26
C GLU A 89 3.32 -6.73 -14.79
N ASP A 90 4.58 -6.86 -14.35
CA ASP A 90 4.90 -7.20 -12.97
C ASP A 90 4.50 -6.06 -12.03
N ARG A 91 4.79 -4.81 -12.40
CA ARG A 91 4.45 -3.62 -11.60
C ARG A 91 2.94 -3.50 -11.40
N VAL A 92 2.15 -3.72 -12.45
CA VAL A 92 0.68 -3.78 -12.34
C VAL A 92 0.26 -4.82 -11.31
N LEU A 93 0.80 -6.04 -11.40
CA LEU A 93 0.46 -7.11 -10.47
C LEU A 93 0.92 -6.84 -9.04
N ASP A 94 2.01 -6.10 -8.85
CA ASP A 94 2.46 -5.62 -7.54
C ASP A 94 1.49 -4.62 -6.93
N VAL A 95 1.02 -3.64 -7.72
CA VAL A 95 0.04 -2.65 -7.28
C VAL A 95 -1.29 -3.33 -6.94
N VAL A 96 -1.75 -4.27 -7.77
CA VAL A 96 -2.93 -5.10 -7.46
C VAL A 96 -2.73 -5.85 -6.15
N ARG A 97 -1.54 -6.42 -5.92
CA ARG A 97 -1.23 -7.12 -4.67
C ARG A 97 -1.23 -6.16 -3.47
N LEU A 98 -0.72 -4.95 -3.63
CA LEU A 98 -0.76 -3.92 -2.59
C LEU A 98 -2.19 -3.49 -2.25
N CYS A 99 -3.06 -3.30 -3.25
CA CYS A 99 -4.49 -3.03 -3.02
C CYS A 99 -5.14 -4.14 -2.17
N ARG A 100 -4.86 -5.40 -2.47
CA ARG A 100 -5.34 -6.54 -1.68
C ARG A 100 -4.79 -6.54 -0.25
N VAL A 101 -3.50 -6.23 -0.09
CA VAL A 101 -2.90 -6.09 1.25
C VAL A 101 -3.59 -4.97 2.02
N ALA A 102 -3.80 -3.80 1.41
CA ALA A 102 -4.47 -2.67 2.04
C ALA A 102 -5.91 -3.02 2.47
N ALA A 103 -6.68 -3.69 1.61
CA ALA A 103 -8.04 -4.16 1.91
C ALA A 103 -8.10 -5.16 3.09
N LEU A 104 -7.01 -5.86 3.38
CA LEU A 104 -6.91 -6.81 4.50
C LEU A 104 -6.47 -6.15 5.82
N MET A 105 -6.05 -4.88 5.81
CA MET A 105 -5.57 -4.20 7.00
C MET A 105 -6.72 -3.70 7.87
N ASP A 106 -6.61 -3.93 9.18
CA ASP A 106 -7.58 -3.42 10.15
C ASP A 106 -7.66 -1.89 10.12
N GLY A 107 -8.90 -1.38 10.04
CA GLY A 107 -9.16 0.05 9.96
C GLY A 107 -9.06 0.63 8.55
N VAL A 108 -8.93 -0.19 7.50
CA VAL A 108 -9.05 0.23 6.10
C VAL A 108 -10.45 -0.09 5.55
N ALA A 109 -11.05 0.87 4.87
CA ALA A 109 -12.26 0.68 4.07
C ALA A 109 -11.88 0.05 2.72
N ALA A 110 -12.09 -1.26 2.59
CA ALA A 110 -11.64 -2.06 1.43
C ALA A 110 -12.20 -1.60 0.07
N ASP A 111 -13.36 -0.96 0.08
CA ASP A 111 -14.03 -0.39 -1.09
C ASP A 111 -13.50 1.01 -1.47
N ARG A 112 -12.70 1.65 -0.61
CA ARG A 112 -12.22 3.02 -0.77
C ARG A 112 -10.69 3.08 -0.81
N ILE A 113 -10.12 2.46 -1.83
CA ILE A 113 -8.67 2.44 -2.09
C ILE A 113 -8.34 3.32 -3.30
N GLU A 114 -7.57 4.38 -3.06
CA GLU A 114 -7.10 5.36 -4.04
C GLU A 114 -5.63 5.11 -4.42
N LEU A 115 -5.33 5.09 -5.72
CA LEU A 115 -3.96 5.10 -6.23
C LEU A 115 -3.53 6.56 -6.45
N ARG A 116 -2.43 6.99 -5.83
CA ARG A 116 -1.90 8.34 -5.96
C ARG A 116 -0.42 8.33 -6.32
N ASN A 117 -0.07 9.13 -7.32
CA ASN A 117 1.32 9.38 -7.62
C ASN A 117 1.96 10.25 -6.53
N GLY A 118 3.23 9.98 -6.20
CA GLY A 118 4.06 10.90 -5.42
C GLY A 118 4.24 12.22 -6.19
N ALA A 119 4.40 13.32 -5.47
CA ALA A 119 4.25 14.68 -6.02
C ALA A 119 5.00 14.93 -7.35
N ARG A 120 4.26 15.47 -8.33
CA ARG A 120 4.68 15.99 -9.64
C ARG A 120 5.25 14.96 -10.61
N GLY A 121 4.35 14.20 -11.22
CA GLY A 121 4.60 13.43 -12.44
C GLY A 121 3.30 12.98 -13.08
N PRO A 122 3.31 12.54 -14.36
CA PRO A 122 2.17 11.85 -14.94
C PRO A 122 1.82 10.62 -14.08
N THR A 123 0.53 10.29 -13.99
CA THR A 123 0.10 9.06 -13.31
C THR A 123 0.81 7.86 -13.93
N PRO A 124 1.46 6.99 -13.14
CA PRO A 124 2.15 5.82 -13.67
C PRO A 124 1.21 4.88 -14.42
N ASP A 125 1.70 4.25 -15.48
CA ASP A 125 0.91 3.34 -16.31
C ASP A 125 0.34 2.18 -15.48
N GLU A 126 1.10 1.65 -14.52
CA GLU A 126 0.61 0.58 -13.65
C GLU A 126 -0.61 0.99 -12.81
N PHE A 127 -0.79 2.28 -12.51
CA PHE A 127 -1.97 2.76 -11.80
C PHE A 127 -3.16 2.87 -12.72
N LEU A 128 -2.98 3.44 -13.92
CA LEU A 128 -4.03 3.55 -14.93
C LEU A 128 -4.57 2.17 -15.32
N ILE A 129 -3.67 1.21 -15.52
CA ILE A 129 -4.03 -0.18 -15.84
C ILE A 129 -4.73 -0.83 -14.65
N THR A 130 -4.22 -0.66 -13.43
CA THR A 130 -4.85 -1.25 -12.23
C THR A 130 -6.26 -0.71 -12.01
N ASP A 131 -6.46 0.61 -12.12
CA ASP A 131 -7.80 1.21 -11.99
C ASP A 131 -8.74 0.72 -13.10
N SER A 132 -8.26 0.57 -14.33
CA SER A 132 -9.04 0.02 -15.44
C SER A 132 -9.47 -1.44 -15.17
N LEU A 133 -8.57 -2.27 -14.63
CA LEU A 133 -8.86 -3.65 -14.26
C LEU A 133 -9.88 -3.74 -13.10
N ARG A 134 -9.82 -2.83 -12.13
CA ARG A 134 -10.79 -2.74 -11.03
C ARG A 134 -12.16 -2.33 -11.54
N ALA A 135 -12.23 -1.29 -12.37
CA ALA A 135 -13.47 -0.80 -12.97
C ALA A 135 -14.15 -1.86 -13.86
N GLY A 136 -13.35 -2.68 -14.57
CA GLY A 136 -13.85 -3.80 -15.37
C GLY A 136 -14.27 -5.04 -14.58
N GLY A 137 -14.20 -5.03 -13.23
CA GLY A 137 -14.58 -6.15 -12.38
C GLY A 137 -13.63 -7.35 -12.41
N LEU A 138 -12.50 -7.26 -13.12
CA LEU A 138 -11.52 -8.34 -13.28
C LEU A 138 -10.74 -8.66 -11.99
N LEU A 139 -10.84 -7.79 -10.99
CA LEU A 139 -10.13 -7.91 -9.71
C LEU A 139 -11.06 -8.21 -8.52
N SER A 140 -12.36 -8.34 -8.75
CA SER A 140 -13.40 -8.58 -7.73
C SER A 140 -13.50 -10.04 -7.27
N GLY A 141 -12.45 -10.84 -7.48
CA GLY A 141 -12.42 -12.26 -7.08
C GLY A 141 -12.48 -12.42 -5.56
N GLU A 142 -13.48 -13.21 -5.15
CA GLU A 142 -13.95 -13.59 -3.80
C GLU A 142 -12.87 -13.95 -2.78
#